data_AF-A0A938E2Z8-F1
#
_entry.id   AF-A0A938E2Z8-F1
#
_cell.length_a   1.000
_cell.length_b   1.000
_cell.length_c   1.000
_cell.angle_alpha   90.00
_cell.angle_beta   90.00
_cell.angle_gamma   90.00
#
_symmetry.space_group_name_H-M   'P 1'
#
loop_
_entity.id
_entity.type
_entity.pdbx_description
1 polymer ?
#
loop_
_entity_poly.entity_id
_entity_poly.type
_entity_poly.pdbx_seq_one_letter_code
_entity_poly.pdbx_strand_id
1 'polypeptide(L)'
;MRRSVTLLLCAAGVLLAAWVAYVVLVDTDVANCERPQRGVNWSGCDLYNADLRNANLTGAKLSGAKLSGAKLSGADLSGADLSGADLTGAVLTGAVFNQTVCPDGVTVSAPDTCDGHMLA
;
A
#
# COMPACT_ATOMS: atom_id res chain seq x y z
N MET A 1 14.40 -17.38 -8.96
CA MET A 1 14.07 -17.25 -10.40
C MET A 1 13.15 -16.05 -10.55
N ARG A 2 13.75 -14.89 -10.82
CA ARG A 2 13.07 -13.60 -10.99
C ARG A 2 12.49 -13.58 -12.41
N ARG A 3 11.18 -13.75 -12.57
CA ARG A 3 10.52 -13.56 -13.87
C ARG A 3 9.87 -12.20 -13.87
N SER A 4 10.52 -11.27 -14.56
CA SER A 4 10.11 -9.90 -14.84
C SER A 4 8.63 -9.79 -15.19
N VAL A 5 7.83 -9.21 -14.30
CA VAL A 5 6.41 -8.90 -14.50
C VAL A 5 6.21 -7.64 -15.36
N THR A 6 7.27 -7.10 -15.97
CA THR A 6 7.23 -5.93 -16.86
C THR A 6 6.43 -6.16 -18.16
N LEU A 7 6.05 -7.40 -18.51
CA LEU A 7 5.49 -7.71 -19.84
C LEU A 7 3.96 -7.89 -19.93
N LEU A 8 3.18 -7.79 -18.85
CA LEU A 8 1.76 -8.18 -18.89
C LEU A 8 0.75 -7.04 -19.13
N LEU A 9 1.19 -5.86 -19.61
CA LEU A 9 0.31 -4.70 -19.83
C LEU A 9 -0.20 -4.53 -21.27
N CYS A 10 0.18 -5.38 -22.23
CA CYS A 10 -0.20 -5.18 -23.65
C CYS A 10 -1.29 -6.12 -24.20
N ALA A 11 -1.76 -7.15 -23.51
CA ALA A 11 -2.52 -8.23 -24.17
C ALA A 11 -4.07 -8.20 -24.03
N ALA A 12 -4.68 -7.25 -23.34
CA ALA A 12 -6.15 -7.16 -23.33
C ALA A 12 -6.62 -5.70 -23.33
N GLY A 13 -7.20 -5.28 -24.45
CA GLY A 13 -7.66 -3.92 -24.70
C GLY A 13 -8.73 -3.45 -23.72
N VAL A 14 -8.32 -2.65 -22.74
CA VAL A 14 -9.18 -1.65 -22.08
C VAL A 14 -8.40 -0.34 -22.05
N LEU A 15 -8.53 0.40 -23.14
CA LEU A 15 -8.21 1.82 -23.22
C LEU A 15 -9.12 2.58 -22.23
N LEU A 16 -8.54 3.53 -21.47
CA LEU A 16 -9.21 4.63 -20.74
C LEU A 16 -9.57 4.48 -19.25
N ALA A 17 -8.90 3.64 -18.44
CA ALA A 17 -9.10 3.68 -16.98
C ALA A 17 -7.83 3.87 -16.13
N ALA A 18 -6.66 4.17 -16.72
CA ALA A 18 -5.38 4.06 -16.00
C ALA A 18 -4.39 5.22 -16.21
N TRP A 19 -4.88 6.47 -16.31
CA TRP A 19 -3.98 7.63 -16.33
C TRP A 19 -3.41 8.02 -14.95
N VAL A 20 -3.81 7.37 -13.84
CA VAL A 20 -3.28 7.68 -12.50
C VAL A 20 -2.96 6.41 -11.70
N ALA A 21 -2.18 5.51 -12.29
CA ALA A 21 -1.29 4.62 -11.53
C ALA A 21 0.17 5.05 -11.77
N TYR A 22 0.38 6.36 -11.94
CA TYR A 22 1.66 6.97 -12.25
C TYR A 22 2.56 6.85 -11.01
N VAL A 23 3.63 6.04 -11.11
CA VAL A 23 4.81 6.03 -10.23
C VAL A 23 4.81 5.10 -8.99
N VAL A 24 4.33 3.85 -9.06
CA VAL A 24 4.43 2.96 -7.86
C VAL A 24 4.96 1.52 -8.12
N LEU A 25 5.13 1.08 -9.37
CA LEU A 25 5.47 -0.33 -9.65
C LEU A 25 6.87 -0.49 -10.23
N VAL A 26 7.89 -0.22 -9.41
CA VAL A 26 9.24 -0.77 -9.60
C VAL A 26 9.50 -1.76 -8.47
N ASP A 27 9.51 -3.06 -8.79
CA ASP A 27 9.93 -4.19 -7.94
C ASP A 27 8.96 -4.83 -6.91
N THR A 28 7.66 -4.52 -6.89
CA THR A 28 6.70 -5.22 -5.99
C THR A 28 6.09 -6.48 -6.64
N ASP A 29 6.26 -7.64 -6.02
CA ASP A 29 5.67 -8.92 -6.45
C ASP A 29 4.16 -8.97 -6.12
N VAL A 30 3.37 -8.18 -6.88
CA VAL A 30 1.91 -8.16 -6.80
C VAL A 30 1.25 -9.47 -7.28
N ALA A 31 2.02 -10.52 -7.60
CA ALA A 31 1.48 -11.80 -8.06
C ALA A 31 0.61 -12.51 -7.01
N ASN A 32 0.81 -12.19 -5.72
CA ASN A 32 0.04 -12.73 -4.60
C ASN A 32 -1.10 -11.81 -4.13
N CYS A 33 -1.31 -10.66 -4.79
CA CYS A 33 -2.42 -9.77 -4.49
C CYS A 33 -3.73 -10.32 -5.08
N GLU A 34 -4.77 -10.47 -4.25
CA GLU A 34 -6.11 -10.72 -4.77
C GLU A 34 -6.49 -9.63 -5.77
N ARG A 35 -7.01 -10.05 -6.94
CA ARG A 35 -7.15 -9.18 -8.13
C ARG A 35 -7.96 -7.91 -7.78
N PRO A 36 -7.46 -6.69 -8.08
CA PRO A 36 -8.09 -5.45 -7.66
C PRO A 36 -9.40 -5.23 -8.44
N GLN A 37 -10.54 -5.58 -7.85
CA GLN A 37 -11.85 -5.19 -8.36
C GLN A 37 -12.34 -3.96 -7.59
N ARG A 38 -12.29 -2.79 -8.26
CA ARG A 38 -12.86 -1.49 -7.86
C ARG A 38 -12.56 -1.07 -6.41
N GLY A 39 -11.53 -0.23 -6.27
CA GLY A 39 -10.91 0.16 -5.00
C GLY A 39 -9.50 -0.44 -4.92
N VAL A 40 -8.55 0.27 -4.31
CA VAL A 40 -7.18 -0.24 -4.13
C VAL A 40 -7.23 -1.27 -3.01
N ASN A 41 -7.53 -2.52 -3.38
CA ASN A 41 -7.50 -3.66 -2.47
C ASN A 41 -6.15 -4.37 -2.62
N TRP A 42 -5.28 -4.18 -1.62
CA TRP A 42 -3.98 -4.79 -1.47
C TRP A 42 -3.90 -5.64 -0.18
N SER A 43 -5.05 -6.09 0.33
CA SER A 43 -5.08 -6.98 1.49
C SER A 43 -4.25 -8.24 1.24
N GLY A 44 -3.39 -8.59 2.19
CA GLY A 44 -2.50 -9.75 2.11
C GLY A 44 -1.36 -9.68 1.08
N CYS A 45 -1.22 -8.57 0.35
CA CYS A 45 -0.18 -8.40 -0.65
C CYS A 45 1.23 -8.42 -0.06
N ASP A 46 2.19 -8.92 -0.84
CA ASP A 46 3.60 -8.75 -0.55
C ASP A 46 4.11 -7.43 -1.16
N LEU A 47 4.35 -6.45 -0.29
CA LEU A 47 4.84 -5.11 -0.61
C LEU A 47 6.17 -4.85 0.10
N TYR A 48 6.94 -5.91 0.36
CA TYR A 48 8.25 -5.81 0.99
C TYR A 48 9.17 -4.86 0.22
N ASN A 49 9.73 -3.86 0.91
CA ASN A 49 10.55 -2.79 0.32
C ASN A 49 9.90 -1.99 -0.84
N ALA A 50 8.57 -2.02 -0.96
CA ALA A 50 7.85 -1.27 -1.98
C ALA A 50 8.16 0.23 -1.92
N ASP A 51 8.30 0.87 -3.08
CA ASP A 51 8.42 2.33 -3.16
C ASP A 51 7.04 2.96 -3.37
N LEU A 52 6.44 3.43 -2.27
CA LEU A 52 5.10 4.03 -2.21
C LEU A 52 5.18 5.53 -1.82
N ARG A 53 6.33 6.18 -2.04
CA ARG A 53 6.54 7.57 -1.63
C ARG A 53 5.58 8.50 -2.36
N ASN A 54 4.90 9.38 -1.62
CA ASN A 54 3.86 10.28 -2.14
C ASN A 54 2.69 9.57 -2.84
N ALA A 55 2.50 8.26 -2.62
CA ALA A 55 1.38 7.54 -3.18
C ALA A 55 0.06 8.02 -2.54
N ASN A 56 -0.98 8.13 -3.35
CA ASN A 56 -2.34 8.30 -2.86
C ASN A 56 -2.92 6.90 -2.58
N LEU A 57 -3.04 6.57 -1.30
CA LEU A 57 -3.60 5.32 -0.77
C LEU A 57 -4.88 5.61 0.04
N THR A 58 -5.56 6.73 -0.25
CA THR A 58 -6.79 7.10 0.45
C THR A 58 -7.84 5.99 0.29
N GLY A 59 -8.35 5.48 1.41
CA GLY A 59 -9.33 4.38 1.43
C GLY A 59 -8.80 3.02 0.96
N ALA A 60 -7.47 2.85 0.85
CA ALA A 60 -6.88 1.58 0.45
C ALA A 60 -7.13 0.49 1.49
N LYS A 61 -7.44 -0.73 1.03
CA LYS A 61 -7.51 -1.91 1.90
C LYS A 61 -6.15 -2.57 1.90
N LEU A 62 -5.44 -2.50 3.01
CA LEU A 62 -4.08 -3.02 3.21
C LEU A 62 -4.05 -4.04 4.35
N SER A 63 -5.21 -4.58 4.73
CA SER A 63 -5.30 -5.51 5.84
C SER A 63 -4.45 -6.76 5.59
N GLY A 64 -3.58 -7.09 6.55
CA GLY A 64 -2.61 -8.19 6.42
C GLY A 64 -1.52 -8.00 5.37
N ALA A 65 -1.38 -6.81 4.76
CA ALA A 65 -0.33 -6.55 3.78
C ALA A 65 1.06 -6.59 4.43
N LYS A 66 2.05 -7.13 3.71
CA LYS A 66 3.45 -7.14 4.14
C LYS A 66 4.15 -5.89 3.62
N LEU A 67 4.20 -4.84 4.44
CA LEU A 67 4.81 -3.55 4.13
C LEU A 67 6.19 -3.38 4.81
N SER A 68 6.80 -4.46 5.28
CA SER A 68 8.11 -4.39 5.92
C SER A 68 9.14 -3.73 4.98
N GLY A 69 9.83 -2.72 5.48
CA GLY A 69 10.79 -1.92 4.72
C GLY A 69 10.19 -1.01 3.63
N ALA A 70 8.86 -0.94 3.49
CA ALA A 70 8.21 -0.11 2.47
C ALA A 70 8.50 1.39 2.72
N LYS A 71 8.67 2.14 1.63
CA LYS A 71 8.92 3.58 1.66
C LYS A 71 7.60 4.31 1.43
N LEU A 72 6.98 4.80 2.50
CA LEU A 72 5.68 5.47 2.51
C LEU A 72 5.81 6.98 2.82
N SER A 73 7.00 7.55 2.65
CA SER A 73 7.24 8.96 2.95
C SER A 73 6.32 9.85 2.11
N GLY A 74 5.57 10.75 2.76
CA GLY A 74 4.61 11.63 2.10
C GLY A 74 3.36 10.94 1.55
N ALA A 75 3.14 9.65 1.80
CA ALA A 75 1.96 8.94 1.31
C ALA A 75 0.69 9.39 2.04
N ASP A 76 -0.43 9.43 1.32
CA ASP A 76 -1.75 9.69 1.91
C ASP A 76 -2.44 8.36 2.20
N LEU A 77 -2.51 7.99 3.48
CA LEU A 77 -3.18 6.77 3.98
C LEU A 77 -4.55 7.10 4.58
N SER A 78 -5.14 8.25 4.27
CA SER A 78 -6.40 8.68 4.88
C SER A 78 -7.51 7.67 4.62
N GLY A 79 -8.17 7.17 5.66
CA GLY A 79 -9.20 6.15 5.55
C GLY A 79 -8.71 4.76 5.14
N ALA A 80 -7.39 4.54 5.06
CA ALA A 80 -6.84 3.23 4.74
C ALA A 80 -6.99 2.26 5.91
N ASP A 81 -7.11 0.97 5.59
CA ASP A 81 -7.19 -0.12 6.55
C ASP A 81 -5.88 -0.91 6.57
N LEU A 82 -5.04 -0.70 7.59
CA LEU A 82 -3.78 -1.43 7.81
C LEU A 82 -3.94 -2.55 8.85
N SER A 83 -5.15 -3.00 9.17
CA SER A 83 -5.37 -4.03 10.21
C SER A 83 -4.53 -5.29 9.94
N GLY A 84 -3.70 -5.68 10.91
CA GLY A 84 -2.78 -6.81 10.78
C GLY A 84 -1.67 -6.66 9.73
N ALA A 85 -1.47 -5.47 9.15
CA ALA A 85 -0.37 -5.22 8.23
C ALA A 85 0.98 -5.18 8.98
N ASP A 86 2.02 -5.72 8.35
CA ASP A 86 3.38 -5.65 8.88
C ASP A 86 4.08 -4.40 8.34
N LEU A 87 4.28 -3.40 9.22
CA LEU A 87 4.99 -2.14 8.91
C LEU A 87 6.42 -2.13 9.45
N THR A 88 6.99 -3.29 9.83
CA THR A 88 8.31 -3.37 10.44
C THR A 88 9.38 -2.74 9.55
N GLY A 89 10.01 -1.66 10.03
CA GLY A 89 11.03 -0.93 9.28
C GLY A 89 10.51 -0.08 8.11
N ALA A 90 9.20 0.10 7.98
CA ALA A 90 8.63 1.00 6.98
C ALA A 90 8.96 2.46 7.31
N VAL A 91 9.17 3.28 6.27
CA VAL A 91 9.49 4.71 6.43
C VAL A 91 8.23 5.54 6.19
N LEU A 92 7.63 6.05 7.27
CA LEU A 92 6.34 6.76 7.26
C LEU A 92 6.48 8.28 7.43
N THR A 93 7.70 8.83 7.30
CA THR A 93 7.96 10.26 7.49
C THR A 93 7.06 11.12 6.61
N GLY A 94 6.23 11.97 7.23
CA GLY A 94 5.31 12.86 6.52
C GLY A 94 4.11 12.16 5.89
N ALA A 95 3.87 10.89 6.18
CA ALA A 95 2.64 10.22 5.78
C ALA A 95 1.43 10.78 6.55
N VAL A 96 0.26 10.78 5.90
CA VAL A 96 -0.99 11.31 6.48
C VAL A 96 -1.89 10.15 6.91
N PHE A 97 -2.30 10.15 8.17
CA PHE A 97 -3.08 9.06 8.80
C PHE A 97 -4.49 9.45 9.22
N ASN A 98 -5.20 10.25 8.41
CA ASN A 98 -6.53 10.71 8.79
C ASN A 98 -7.57 9.59 8.70
N GLN A 99 -8.17 9.18 9.82
CA GLN A 99 -9.14 8.07 9.88
C GLN A 99 -8.53 6.72 9.41
N THR A 100 -7.23 6.53 9.61
CA THR A 100 -6.53 5.29 9.22
C THR A 100 -6.66 4.24 10.32
N VAL A 101 -6.94 3.00 9.95
CA VAL A 101 -6.90 1.86 10.89
C VAL A 101 -5.45 1.37 10.98
N CYS A 102 -4.85 1.37 12.16
CA CYS A 102 -3.51 0.86 12.42
C CYS A 102 -3.45 -0.68 12.49
N PRO A 103 -2.24 -1.28 12.51
CA PRO A 103 -2.08 -2.74 12.56
C PRO A 103 -2.79 -3.46 13.71
N ASP A 104 -2.93 -2.81 14.87
CA ASP A 104 -3.66 -3.33 16.03
C ASP A 104 -5.18 -3.14 15.96
N GLY A 105 -5.69 -2.51 14.89
CA GLY A 105 -7.10 -2.22 14.67
C GLY A 105 -7.58 -0.88 15.23
N VAL A 106 -6.71 -0.08 15.85
CA VAL A 106 -7.07 1.26 16.34
C VAL A 106 -7.14 2.26 15.19
N THR A 107 -8.21 3.03 15.13
CA THR A 107 -8.32 4.15 14.20
C THR A 107 -7.61 5.38 14.73
N VAL A 108 -6.64 5.90 14.01
CA VAL A 108 -5.95 7.18 14.30
C VAL A 108 -6.45 8.28 13.37
N SER A 109 -6.24 9.53 13.77
CA SER A 109 -6.57 10.70 12.96
C SER A 109 -5.45 11.72 13.06
N ALA A 110 -5.21 12.48 12.00
CA ALA A 110 -4.19 13.52 12.02
C ALA A 110 -4.40 14.48 13.21
N PRO A 111 -3.34 14.81 13.99
CA PRO A 111 -1.91 14.57 13.73
C PRO A 111 -1.35 13.23 14.26
N ASP A 112 -2.16 12.35 14.84
CA ASP A 112 -1.71 11.09 15.41
C ASP A 112 -1.22 10.12 14.33
N THR A 113 -0.20 9.34 14.66
CA THR A 113 0.42 8.34 13.78
C THR A 113 0.23 6.93 14.36
N CYS A 114 0.44 5.90 13.54
CA CYS A 114 0.40 4.52 14.00
C CYS A 114 1.65 4.09 14.81
N ASP A 115 2.55 5.00 15.21
CA ASP A 115 3.85 4.67 15.83
C ASP A 115 3.74 3.81 17.10
N GLY A 116 2.69 4.00 17.91
CA GLY A 116 2.39 3.18 19.09
C GLY A 116 1.58 1.91 18.82
N HIS A 117 1.14 1.73 17.58
CA HIS A 117 0.20 0.69 17.13
C HIS A 117 0.85 -0.28 16.12
N MET A 118 2.16 -0.12 15.87
CA MET A 118 2.93 -1.02 15.03
C MET A 118 3.24 -2.28 15.85
N LEU A 119 2.71 -3.42 15.39
CA LEU A 119 3.15 -4.73 15.88
C LEU A 119 4.63 -4.87 15.49
N ALA A 120 5.50 -4.99 16.49
CA ALA A 120 6.93 -5.25 16.32
C ALA A 120 7.22 -6.72 16.00
#